data_AF-A0A973DIV4-F1
#
_entry.id   AF-A0A973DIV4-F1
#
_cell.length_a   1.000
_cell.length_b   1.000
_cell.length_c   1.000
_cell.angle_alpha   90.00
_cell.angle_beta   90.00
_cell.angle_gamma   90.00
#
_symmetry.space_group_name_H-M   'P 1'
#
loop_
_entity.id
_entity.type
_entity.pdbx_description
1 polymer ?
#
loop_
_entity_poly.entity_id
_entity_poly.type
_entity_poly.pdbx_seq_one_letter_code
_entity_poly.pdbx_strand_id
1 'polypeptide(L)'
;MLLSEWIPQELITGGLVLWLILGLALFCYGLIFEAFYCRYQKINQQWVESWVKPLQILIAALPLLGLLGTIIGLLDTFGALSHNANLSISDGIGKALLTTQAGLLMSLPAMIMLWQLQRHVELNHAP
;
A
#
# COMPACT_ATOMS: atom_id res chain seq x y z
N MET A 1 19.62 15.62 -10.34
CA MET A 1 19.13 16.91 -9.82
C MET A 1 17.61 16.98 -9.67
N LEU A 2 16.79 16.15 -10.36
CA LEU A 2 15.31 16.21 -10.27
C LEU A 2 14.63 15.11 -9.42
N LEU A 3 15.38 14.20 -8.79
CA LEU A 3 14.81 13.08 -8.00
C LEU A 3 15.11 13.15 -6.50
N SER A 4 16.02 14.03 -6.05
CA SER A 4 16.40 14.20 -4.65
C SER A 4 15.67 15.34 -3.93
N GLU A 5 14.99 16.24 -4.66
CA GLU A 5 14.10 17.26 -4.08
C GLU A 5 12.69 16.72 -3.76
N TRP A 6 12.32 15.58 -4.34
CA TRP A 6 10.98 15.00 -4.18
C TRP A 6 10.86 14.04 -2.98
N ILE A 7 11.96 13.76 -2.26
CA ILE A 7 11.92 13.03 -0.99
C ILE A 7 12.20 14.04 0.13
N PRO A 8 11.21 14.85 0.52
CA PRO A 8 11.34 15.65 1.72
C PRO A 8 11.34 14.72 2.94
N GLN A 9 11.85 15.20 4.08
CA GLN A 9 11.87 14.47 5.37
C GLN A 9 10.48 14.06 5.90
N GLU A 10 9.43 14.31 5.11
CA GLU A 10 8.05 13.84 5.25
C GLU A 10 7.89 12.33 5.20
N LEU A 11 8.88 11.60 4.70
CA LEU A 11 8.91 10.14 4.82
C LEU A 11 9.05 9.69 6.29
N ILE A 12 9.57 10.55 7.17
CA ILE A 12 9.64 10.33 8.63
C ILE A 12 8.40 10.93 9.32
N THR A 13 7.81 12.02 8.77
CA THR A 13 6.64 12.71 9.34
C THR A 13 5.27 12.14 8.91
N GLY A 14 5.19 11.26 7.90
CA GLY A 14 3.96 10.54 7.52
C GLY A 14 3.35 9.66 8.63
N GLY A 15 4.02 9.62 9.79
CA GLY A 15 3.48 9.11 11.03
C GLY A 15 3.31 7.60 11.06
N LEU A 16 2.63 7.13 12.10
CA LEU A 16 2.29 5.72 12.32
C LEU A 16 1.56 5.10 11.12
N VAL A 17 0.80 5.89 10.36
CA VAL A 17 0.04 5.43 9.20
C VAL A 17 0.94 4.98 8.05
N LEU A 18 2.00 5.73 7.73
CA LEU A 18 2.93 5.35 6.66
C LEU A 18 3.66 4.04 7.01
N TRP A 19 4.04 3.87 8.27
CA TRP A 19 4.63 2.62 8.77
C TRP A 19 3.65 1.45 8.68
N LEU A 20 2.37 1.66 8.99
CA LEU A 20 1.33 0.65 8.79
C LEU A 20 1.16 0.28 7.31
N ILE A 21 1.16 1.26 6.40
CA ILE A 21 1.05 1.02 4.95
C ILE A 21 2.26 0.22 4.47
N LEU A 22 3.48 0.61 4.87
CA LEU A 22 4.71 -0.10 4.48
C LEU A 22 4.74 -1.51 5.06
N GLY A 23 4.36 -1.69 6.33
CA GLY A 23 4.30 -3.00 6.97
C GLY A 23 3.29 -3.93 6.30
N LEU A 24 2.09 -3.43 6.02
CA LEU A 24 1.06 -4.19 5.30
C LEU A 24 1.50 -4.49 3.86
N ALA A 25 2.07 -3.51 3.15
CA ALA A 25 2.58 -3.70 1.80
C ALA A 25 3.67 -4.76 1.77
N LEU A 26 4.65 -4.70 2.68
CA LEU A 26 5.73 -5.68 2.78
C LEU A 26 5.20 -7.07 3.08
N PHE A 27 4.19 -7.18 3.95
CA PHE A 27 3.51 -8.45 4.22
C PHE A 27 2.79 -8.99 2.98
N CYS A 28 2.07 -8.16 2.23
CA CYS A 28 1.46 -8.53 0.95
C CYS A 28 2.49 -9.01 -0.08
N TYR A 29 3.60 -8.28 -0.24
CA TYR A 29 4.68 -8.68 -1.15
C TYR A 29 5.37 -9.97 -0.71
N GLY A 30 5.53 -10.19 0.60
CA GLY A 30 6.03 -11.45 1.15
C GLY A 30 5.13 -12.63 0.78
N LEU A 31 3.81 -12.50 0.98
CA LEU A 31 2.85 -13.54 0.60
C LEU A 31 2.80 -13.78 -0.92
N ILE A 32 2.88 -12.72 -1.74
CA ILE A 32 3.00 -12.88 -3.20
C ILE A 32 4.27 -13.65 -3.55
N PHE A 33 5.39 -13.31 -2.91
CA PHE A 33 6.67 -13.97 -3.13
C PHE A 33 6.62 -15.45 -2.73
N GLU A 34 6.05 -15.78 -1.58
CA GLU A 34 5.82 -17.17 -1.15
C GLU A 34 4.91 -17.92 -2.13
N ALA A 35 3.82 -17.29 -2.57
CA ALA A 35 2.91 -17.89 -3.54
C ALA A 35 3.60 -18.12 -4.90
N PHE A 36 4.48 -17.21 -5.32
CA PHE A 36 5.31 -17.37 -6.52
C PHE A 36 6.40 -18.46 -6.34
N TYR A 37 6.96 -18.59 -5.14
CA TYR A 37 7.95 -19.62 -4.82
C TYR A 37 7.31 -21.03 -4.80
N CYS A 38 6.15 -21.17 -4.17
CA CYS A 38 5.33 -22.39 -4.20
C CYS A 38 4.91 -22.76 -5.64
N ARG A 39 4.61 -21.76 -6.47
CA ARG A 39 4.36 -21.95 -7.91
C ARG A 39 5.57 -22.55 -8.62
N TYR A 40 6.78 -22.03 -8.37
CA TYR A 40 8.02 -22.52 -9.00
C TYR A 40 8.37 -23.96 -8.59
N GLN A 41 8.22 -24.27 -7.29
CA GLN A 41 8.58 -25.59 -6.76
C GLN A 41 7.48 -26.65 -6.96
N LYS A 42 6.30 -26.26 -7.47
CA LYS A 42 5.12 -27.13 -7.64
C LYS A 42 4.70 -27.85 -6.34
N ILE A 43 5.09 -27.30 -5.20
CA ILE A 43 4.85 -27.84 -3.87
C ILE A 43 3.68 -27.04 -3.26
N ASN A 44 2.59 -27.72 -2.90
CA ASN A 44 1.38 -27.14 -2.26
C ASN A 44 0.54 -26.13 -3.07
N GLN A 45 -0.01 -26.54 -4.23
CA GLN A 45 -0.93 -25.69 -5.00
C GLN A 45 -2.23 -25.34 -4.25
N GLN A 46 -2.76 -26.25 -3.42
CA GLN A 46 -3.97 -26.03 -2.62
C GLN A 46 -3.85 -24.83 -1.66
N TRP A 47 -2.65 -24.56 -1.15
CA TRP A 47 -2.40 -23.40 -0.30
C TRP A 47 -2.55 -22.12 -1.12
N VAL A 48 -1.88 -22.03 -2.28
CA VAL A 48 -1.93 -20.83 -3.14
C VAL A 48 -3.37 -20.48 -3.52
N GLU A 49 -4.19 -21.48 -3.88
CA GLU A 49 -5.60 -21.29 -4.24
C GLU A 49 -6.43 -20.70 -3.09
N SER A 50 -6.15 -21.13 -1.86
CA SER A 50 -6.82 -20.64 -0.66
C SER A 50 -6.41 -19.20 -0.30
N TRP A 51 -5.15 -18.83 -0.59
CA TRP A 51 -4.59 -17.52 -0.22
C TRP A 51 -4.80 -16.41 -1.26
N VAL A 52 -5.18 -16.74 -2.50
CA VAL A 52 -5.45 -15.74 -3.55
C VAL A 52 -6.58 -14.77 -3.18
N LYS A 53 -7.68 -15.27 -2.61
CA LYS A 53 -8.83 -14.45 -2.18
C LYS A 53 -8.49 -13.46 -1.05
N PRO A 54 -7.90 -13.87 0.09
CA PRO A 54 -7.53 -12.93 1.13
C PRO A 54 -6.46 -11.93 0.67
N LEU A 55 -5.52 -12.35 -0.18
CA LEU A 55 -4.51 -11.46 -0.74
C LEU A 55 -5.13 -10.35 -1.61
N GLN A 56 -6.19 -10.66 -2.38
CA GLN A 56 -6.94 -9.66 -3.13
C GLN A 56 -7.53 -8.57 -2.24
N ILE A 57 -8.11 -8.96 -1.10
CA ILE A 57 -8.71 -8.02 -0.15
C ILE A 57 -7.62 -7.15 0.49
N LEU A 58 -6.50 -7.75 0.89
CA LEU A 58 -5.38 -7.00 1.46
C LEU A 58 -4.81 -5.97 0.48
N ILE A 59 -4.59 -6.36 -0.79
CA ILE A 59 -4.08 -5.45 -1.82
C ILE A 59 -5.06 -4.30 -2.08
N ALA A 60 -6.37 -4.60 -2.13
CA ALA A 60 -7.39 -3.57 -2.27
C ALA A 60 -7.51 -2.65 -1.05
N ALA A 61 -7.06 -3.08 0.13
CA ALA A 61 -7.06 -2.28 1.34
C ALA A 61 -5.89 -1.26 1.40
N LEU A 62 -4.74 -1.52 0.76
CA LEU A 62 -3.61 -0.59 0.69
C LEU A 62 -3.98 0.84 0.24
N PRO A 63 -4.68 1.04 -0.90
CA PRO A 63 -5.04 2.38 -1.35
C PRO A 63 -6.09 3.05 -0.44
N LEU A 64 -6.99 2.26 0.17
CA LEU A 64 -7.96 2.76 1.15
C LEU A 64 -7.27 3.26 2.42
N LEU A 65 -6.21 2.58 2.87
CA LEU A 65 -5.36 3.06 3.97
C LEU A 65 -4.58 4.33 3.61
N GLY A 66 -4.12 4.47 2.36
CA GLY A 66 -3.51 5.70 1.86
C GLY A 66 -4.46 6.90 1.96
N LEU A 67 -5.72 6.70 1.53
CA LEU A 67 -6.79 7.69 1.63
C LEU A 67 -7.10 8.04 3.09
N LEU A 68 -7.16 7.05 3.99
CA LEU A 68 -7.32 7.28 5.42
C LEU A 68 -6.20 8.18 5.97
N GLY A 69 -4.95 7.96 5.55
CA GLY A 69 -3.82 8.82 5.91
C GLY A 69 -4.01 10.28 5.48
N THR A 70 -4.61 10.51 4.30
CA THR A 70 -4.94 11.86 3.84
C THR A 70 -6.00 12.52 4.72
N ILE A 71 -7.03 11.79 5.14
CA ILE A 71 -8.06 12.31 6.04
C ILE A 71 -7.44 12.73 7.38
N ILE A 72 -6.58 11.87 7.95
CA ILE A 72 -5.88 12.15 9.22
C ILE A 72 -4.98 13.39 9.08
N GLY A 73 -4.16 13.48 8.02
CA GLY A 73 -3.27 14.62 7.81
C GLY A 73 -4.00 15.94 7.58
N LEU A 74 -5.16 15.90 6.91
CA LEU A 74 -6.01 17.09 6.75
C LEU A 74 -6.64 17.51 8.10
N LEU A 75 -7.10 16.56 8.92
CA LEU A 75 -7.62 16.86 10.27
C LEU A 75 -6.59 17.53 11.15
N ASP A 76 -5.34 17.05 11.14
CA ASP A 76 -4.24 17.66 11.89
C ASP A 76 -3.95 19.09 11.43
N THR A 77 -3.99 19.32 10.11
CA THR A 77 -3.78 20.64 9.51
C THR A 77 -4.89 21.62 9.90
N PHE A 78 -6.16 21.18 9.91
CA PHE A 78 -7.28 22.00 10.35
C PHE A 78 -7.26 22.28 11.87
N GLY A 79 -6.86 21.31 12.69
CA GLY A 79 -6.69 21.49 14.12
C GLY A 79 -5.61 22.52 14.45
N ALA A 80 -4.48 22.45 13.76
CA ALA A 80 -3.39 23.43 13.85
C ALA A 80 -3.83 24.85 13.47
N LEU A 81 -4.62 24.98 12.40
CA LEU A 81 -5.14 26.27 11.94
C LEU A 81 -6.06 26.93 12.98
N SER A 82 -6.91 26.14 13.66
CA SER A 82 -7.81 26.61 14.72
C SER A 82 -7.05 27.23 15.92
N HIS A 83 -5.84 26.76 16.18
CA HIS A 83 -5.02 27.20 17.31
C HIS A 83 -4.12 28.43 17.03
N ASN A 84 -4.33 29.16 15.92
CA ASN A 84 -3.49 30.29 15.48
C ASN A 84 -1.99 29.92 15.35
N ALA A 85 -1.69 28.66 15.05
CA ALA A 85 -0.32 28.31 14.70
C ALA A 85 0.00 28.88 13.32
N ASN A 86 1.14 29.57 13.18
CA ASN A 86 1.75 29.91 11.88
C ASN A 86 2.27 28.63 11.18
N LEU A 87 1.45 27.59 11.13
CA LEU A 87 1.75 26.34 10.47
C LEU A 87 1.50 26.53 8.97
N SER A 88 2.52 26.17 8.18
CA SER A 88 2.39 26.14 6.73
C SER A 88 1.37 25.07 6.35
N ILE A 89 0.16 25.50 5.98
CA ILE A 89 -0.92 24.63 5.48
C ILE A 89 -0.42 23.77 4.31
N SER A 90 0.49 24.33 3.50
CA SER A 90 1.11 23.63 2.38
C SER A 90 1.87 22.37 2.80
N ASP A 91 2.48 22.37 3.98
CA ASP A 91 3.24 21.24 4.51
C ASP A 91 2.30 20.12 4.97
N GLY A 92 1.22 20.47 5.67
CA GLY A 92 0.22 19.52 6.15
C GLY A 92 -0.54 18.82 5.01
N ILE A 93 -0.89 19.57 3.96
CA ILE A 93 -1.49 18.99 2.74
C ILE A 93 -0.47 18.14 1.98
N GLY A 94 0.79 18.57 1.88
CA GLY A 94 1.86 17.80 1.25
C GLY A 94 2.05 16.42 1.88
N LYS A 95 2.11 16.35 3.22
CA LYS A 95 2.12 15.09 3.99
C LYS A 95 0.93 14.20 3.66
N ALA A 96 -0.27 14.78 3.68
CA ALA A 96 -1.52 14.07 3.44
C ALA A 96 -1.57 13.45 2.02
N LEU A 97 -1.03 14.12 1.01
CA LEU A 97 -0.98 13.61 -0.36
C LEU A 97 0.06 12.50 -0.53
N LEU A 98 1.19 12.60 0.17
CA LEU A 98 2.27 11.61 0.09
C LEU A 98 1.83 10.22 0.59
N THR A 99 0.99 10.15 1.63
CA THR A 99 0.45 8.86 2.12
C THR A 99 -0.46 8.17 1.10
N THR A 100 -1.29 8.94 0.38
CA THR A 100 -2.15 8.41 -0.69
C THR A 100 -1.30 7.90 -1.85
N GLN A 101 -0.31 8.68 -2.27
CA GLN A 101 0.57 8.27 -3.35
C GLN A 101 1.36 7.00 -3.01
N ALA A 102 1.85 6.88 -1.77
CA ALA A 102 2.52 5.67 -1.29
C ALA A 102 1.59 4.45 -1.33
N GLY A 103 0.35 4.58 -0.84
CA GLY A 103 -0.64 3.50 -0.88
C GLY A 103 -0.96 3.01 -2.29
N LEU A 104 -1.13 3.94 -3.23
CA LEU A 104 -1.38 3.62 -4.65
C LEU A 104 -0.16 3.00 -5.33
N LEU A 105 1.03 3.59 -5.11
CA LEU A 105 2.28 3.12 -5.70
C LEU A 105 2.62 1.68 -5.25
N MET A 106 2.29 1.34 -4.00
CA MET A 106 2.48 -0.01 -3.47
C MET A 106 1.40 -0.99 -3.93
N SER A 107 0.17 -0.53 -4.13
CA SER A 107 -0.97 -1.38 -4.54
C SER A 107 -0.93 -1.78 -6.01
N LEU A 108 -0.49 -0.90 -6.91
CA LEU A 108 -0.52 -1.17 -8.35
C LEU A 108 0.33 -2.38 -8.78
N PRO A 109 1.62 -2.49 -8.37
CA PRO A 109 2.44 -3.64 -8.76
C PRO A 109 1.92 -4.94 -8.15
N ALA A 110 1.48 -4.88 -6.89
CA ALA A 110 0.91 -6.03 -6.19
C ALA A 110 -0.34 -6.57 -6.90
N MET A 111 -1.20 -5.68 -7.42
CA MET A 111 -2.40 -6.06 -8.16
C MET A 111 -2.07 -6.76 -9.47
N ILE A 112 -1.03 -6.30 -10.19
CA ILE A 112 -0.56 -6.96 -11.43
C ILE A 112 -0.05 -8.38 -11.12
N MET A 113 0.74 -8.54 -10.05
CA MET A 113 1.24 -9.85 -9.63
C MET A 113 0.11 -10.80 -9.21
N LEU A 114 -0.88 -10.31 -8.45
CA LEU A 114 -2.04 -11.09 -8.06
C LEU A 114 -2.88 -11.53 -9.27
N TRP A 115 -3.09 -10.65 -10.25
CA TRP A 115 -3.82 -10.98 -11.46
C TRP A 115 -3.16 -12.13 -12.23
N GLN A 116 -1.82 -12.15 -12.30
CA GLN A 116 -1.08 -13.26 -12.89
C GLN A 116 -1.34 -14.58 -12.14
N LEU A 117 -1.35 -14.56 -10.79
CA LEU A 117 -1.66 -15.73 -9.97
C LEU A 117 -3.11 -16.22 -10.18
N GLN A 118 -4.08 -15.31 -10.20
CA GLN A 118 -5.50 -15.62 -10.39
C GLN A 118 -5.75 -16.35 -11.72
N ARG A 119 -5.22 -15.80 -12.81
CA ARG A 119 -5.34 -16.40 -14.15
C ARG A 119 -4.80 -17.83 -14.19
N HIS A 120 -3.76 -18.12 -13.42
CA HIS A 120 -3.20 -19.47 -13.35
C HIS A 120 -4.03 -20.46 -12.54
N VAL A 121 -4.68 -20.00 -11.47
CA VAL A 121 -5.58 -20.84 -10.67
C VAL A 121 -6.83 -21.21 -11.48
N GLU A 122 -7.38 -20.25 -12.23
CA GLU A 122 -8.54 -20.45 -13.10
C GLU A 122 -8.25 -21.48 -14.21
N LEU A 123 -7.09 -21.41 -14.87
CA LEU A 123 -6.71 -22.37 -15.91
C LEU A 123 -6.51 -23.80 -15.39
N ASN A 124 -6.09 -23.96 -14.14
CA ASN A 124 -5.95 -25.28 -13.51
C ASN A 124 -7.30 -25.91 -13.15
N HIS A 125 -8.38 -25.12 -13.09
CA HIS A 125 -9.74 -25.56 -12.80
C HIS A 125 -10.63 -25.60 -14.05
N ALA A 126 -10.07 -25.37 -15.24
CA ALA A 126 -10.80 -25.50 -16.51
C ALA A 126 -11.05 -27.00 -16.81
N PRO A 127 -12.28 -27.38 -17.23
CA PRO A 127 -12.68 -28.76 -17.46
C PRO A 127 -12.00 -29.42 -18.66
#